data_AF-A0A942FEK1-F1
#
_entry.id   AF-A0A942FEK1-F1
#
_cell.length_a   1.000
_cell.length_b   1.000
_cell.length_c   1.000
_cell.angle_alpha   90.00
_cell.angle_beta   90.00
_cell.angle_gamma   90.00
#
_symmetry.space_group_name_H-M   'P 1'
#
loop_
_entity.id
_entity.type
_entity.pdbx_description
1 polymer ?
#
loop_
_entity_poly.entity_id
_entity_poly.type
_entity_poly.pdbx_seq_one_letter_code
_entity_poly.pdbx_strand_id
1 'polypeptide(L)'
;METVFSKNNVPIRLTAERWIHIVENHDDVAGLFDDVLTTVEEPNYIIQGYNDALIALRVITKNKYFAVVYKETSHTDGFIITAYFTNKLQLDKETILWQKK
;
A
#
# COMPACT_ATOMS: atom_id res chain seq x y z
N MET A 1 12.15 12.52 -2.32
CA MET A 1 11.25 11.61 -3.07
C MET A 1 11.82 10.26 -2.77
N GLU A 2 11.06 9.43 -2.09
CA GLU A 2 11.54 8.11 -1.68
C GLU A 2 10.96 7.05 -2.61
N THR A 3 11.72 5.98 -2.79
CA THR A 3 11.35 4.86 -3.68
C THR A 3 11.64 3.55 -2.97
N VAL A 4 10.73 2.61 -3.10
CA VAL A 4 10.83 1.26 -2.52
C VAL A 4 10.46 0.23 -3.58
N PHE A 5 10.95 -1.00 -3.48
CA PHE A 5 10.61 -2.04 -4.44
C PHE A 5 9.37 -2.82 -3.99
N SER A 6 8.41 -3.02 -4.89
CA SER A 6 7.28 -3.91 -4.64
C SER A 6 7.71 -5.38 -4.63
N LYS A 7 6.79 -6.29 -4.29
CA LYS A 7 7.02 -7.73 -4.42
C LYS A 7 7.30 -8.21 -5.85
N ASN A 8 6.91 -7.43 -6.86
CA ASN A 8 7.22 -7.72 -8.27
C ASN A 8 8.57 -7.11 -8.71
N ASN A 9 9.36 -6.59 -7.76
CA ASN A 9 10.62 -5.89 -8.02
C ASN A 9 10.47 -4.62 -8.88
N VAL A 10 9.30 -3.97 -8.79
CA VAL A 10 9.02 -2.70 -9.46
C VAL A 10 9.28 -1.55 -8.49
N PRO A 11 10.02 -0.50 -8.89
CA PRO A 11 10.22 0.67 -8.05
C PRO A 11 8.92 1.47 -7.91
N ILE A 12 8.47 1.64 -6.68
CA ILE A 12 7.27 2.39 -6.30
C ILE A 12 7.70 3.68 -5.60
N ARG A 13 7.36 4.82 -6.19
CA ARG A 13 7.72 6.14 -5.64
C ARG A 13 6.62 6.75 -4.78
N LEU A 14 7.04 7.48 -3.75
CA LEU A 14 6.22 8.40 -2.97
C LEU A 14 6.85 9.80 -3.03
N THR A 15 6.14 10.73 -3.67
CA THR A 15 6.55 12.14 -3.72
C THR A 15 6.02 12.89 -2.52
N ALA A 16 6.68 13.99 -2.13
CA ALA A 16 6.24 14.83 -1.02
C ALA A 16 4.82 15.40 -1.27
N GLU A 17 4.53 15.81 -2.50
CA GLU A 17 3.18 16.27 -2.89
C GLU A 17 2.12 15.19 -2.66
N ARG A 18 2.39 13.94 -3.06
CA ARG A 18 1.45 12.84 -2.80
C ARG A 18 1.36 12.48 -1.34
N TRP A 19 2.45 12.54 -0.60
CA TRP A 19 2.41 12.36 0.84
C TRP A 19 1.48 13.36 1.53
N ILE A 20 1.60 14.65 1.19
CA ILE A 20 0.73 15.71 1.71
C ILE A 20 -0.73 15.38 1.41
N HIS A 21 -1.06 15.04 0.16
CA HIS A 21 -2.43 14.66 -0.20
C HIS A 21 -2.97 13.45 0.56
N ILE A 22 -2.13 12.45 0.85
CA ILE A 22 -2.54 11.28 1.64
C ILE A 22 -2.88 11.70 3.06
N VAL A 23 -2.00 12.46 3.71
CA VAL A 23 -2.19 12.91 5.09
C VAL A 23 -3.37 13.87 5.24
N GLU A 24 -3.64 14.72 4.24
CA GLU A 24 -4.81 15.60 4.23
C GLU A 24 -6.15 14.84 4.21
N ASN A 25 -6.18 13.65 3.58
CA ASN A 25 -7.38 12.80 3.54
C ASN A 25 -7.42 11.77 4.69
N HIS A 26 -6.26 11.42 5.23
CA HIS A 26 -6.07 10.39 6.24
C HIS A 26 -5.10 10.90 7.32
N ASP A 27 -5.62 11.67 8.27
CA ASP A 27 -4.83 12.25 9.37
C ASP A 27 -4.17 11.18 10.25
N ASP A 28 -4.78 10.00 10.34
CA ASP A 28 -4.29 8.84 11.05
C ASP A 28 -3.02 8.23 10.42
N VAL A 29 -2.68 8.62 9.19
CA VAL A 29 -1.46 8.23 8.47
C VAL A 29 -0.32 9.22 8.71
N ALA A 30 -0.58 10.38 9.33
CA ALA A 30 0.46 11.36 9.63
C ALA A 30 1.60 10.74 10.46
N GLY A 31 2.84 10.93 10.01
CA GLY A 31 4.03 10.37 10.66
C GLY A 31 4.34 8.92 10.31
N LEU A 32 3.52 8.24 9.50
CA LEU A 32 3.71 6.85 9.06
C LEU A 32 4.33 6.75 7.66
N PHE A 33 5.19 7.71 7.30
CA PHE A 33 5.78 7.77 5.95
C PHE A 33 6.60 6.51 5.65
N ASP A 34 7.51 6.14 6.54
CA ASP A 34 8.32 4.94 6.43
C ASP A 34 7.49 3.66 6.46
N ASP A 35 6.42 3.65 7.26
CA ASP A 35 5.48 2.52 7.33
C ASP A 35 4.74 2.29 6.02
N VAL A 36 4.41 3.35 5.27
CA VAL A 36 3.81 3.23 3.93
C VAL A 36 4.79 2.53 2.99
N LEU A 37 6.04 2.97 2.95
CA LEU A 37 7.07 2.36 2.10
C LEU A 37 7.34 0.90 2.50
N THR A 38 7.53 0.66 3.80
CA THR A 38 7.73 -0.69 4.37
C THR A 38 6.57 -1.61 4.03
N THR A 39 5.32 -1.12 4.03
CA THR A 39 4.15 -1.93 3.70
C THR A 39 4.14 -2.37 2.24
N VAL A 40 4.68 -1.57 1.32
CA VAL A 40 4.84 -1.96 -0.10
C VAL A 40 5.97 -2.99 -0.26
N GLU A 41 7.07 -2.83 0.46
CA GLU A 41 8.22 -3.75 0.41
C GLU A 41 7.93 -5.10 1.06
N GLU A 42 7.34 -5.06 2.25
CA GLU A 42 7.10 -6.19 3.13
C GLU A 42 5.62 -6.33 3.57
N PRO A 43 4.67 -6.43 2.62
CA PRO A 43 3.27 -6.68 2.96
C PRO A 43 3.08 -8.04 3.63
N ASN A 44 1.97 -8.18 4.37
CA ASN A 44 1.44 -9.48 4.76
C ASN A 44 0.59 -10.07 3.64
N TYR A 45 -0.17 -9.24 2.94
CA TYR A 45 -1.00 -9.64 1.80
C TYR A 45 -0.91 -8.60 0.68
N ILE A 46 -1.04 -9.05 -0.56
CA ILE A 46 -1.32 -8.17 -1.70
C ILE A 46 -2.64 -8.64 -2.29
N ILE A 47 -3.59 -7.72 -2.35
CA ILE A 47 -4.89 -7.98 -2.97
C ILE A 47 -5.05 -7.11 -4.22
N GLN A 48 -5.94 -7.55 -5.11
CA GLN A 48 -6.30 -6.81 -6.30
C GLN A 48 -7.17 -5.59 -5.94
N GLY A 49 -6.72 -4.41 -6.34
CA GLY A 49 -7.51 -3.17 -6.28
C GLY A 49 -8.25 -2.87 -7.58
N TYR A 50 -8.79 -1.66 -7.69
CA TYR A 50 -9.50 -1.20 -8.88
C TYR A 50 -8.52 -0.64 -9.95
N ASN A 51 -8.86 -0.76 -11.24
CA ASN A 51 -8.06 -0.25 -12.36
C ASN A 51 -6.57 -0.67 -12.30
N ASP A 52 -6.29 -1.96 -12.12
CA ASP A 52 -4.94 -2.54 -12.03
C ASP A 52 -4.10 -2.01 -10.86
N ALA A 53 -4.73 -1.38 -9.87
CA ALA A 53 -4.06 -1.04 -8.63
C ALA A 53 -3.83 -2.32 -7.80
N LEU A 54 -2.73 -2.31 -7.04
CA LEU A 54 -2.40 -3.32 -6.06
C LEU A 54 -2.59 -2.70 -4.67
N ILE A 55 -3.10 -3.48 -3.74
CA ILE A 55 -3.25 -3.05 -2.36
C ILE A 55 -2.37 -3.93 -1.49
N ALA A 56 -1.28 -3.36 -1.00
CA ALA A 56 -0.44 -3.97 0.02
C ALA A 56 -1.11 -3.81 1.38
N LEU A 57 -1.29 -4.91 2.09
CA LEU A 57 -1.91 -4.94 3.42
C LEU A 57 -0.87 -5.40 4.44
N ARG A 58 -0.74 -4.61 5.50
CA ARG A 58 -0.02 -4.98 6.72
C ARG A 58 -1.00 -5.20 7.85
N VAL A 59 -0.88 -6.31 8.56
CA VAL A 59 -1.72 -6.65 9.71
C VAL A 59 -1.26 -5.85 10.91
N ILE A 60 -2.15 -5.06 11.49
CA ILE A 60 -1.87 -4.28 12.70
C ILE A 60 -2.39 -5.03 13.92
N THR A 61 -3.66 -5.47 13.86
CA THR A 61 -4.28 -6.35 14.85
C THR A 61 -5.27 -7.28 14.17
N LYS A 62 -5.91 -8.19 14.93
CA LYS A 62 -6.99 -9.04 14.43
C LYS A 62 -8.12 -8.16 13.87
N ASN A 63 -8.32 -8.24 12.55
CA ASN A 63 -9.28 -7.42 11.78
C ASN A 63 -8.95 -5.92 11.65
N LYS A 64 -7.70 -5.49 11.85
CA LYS A 64 -7.25 -4.14 11.47
C LYS A 64 -6.04 -4.24 10.57
N TYR A 65 -6.15 -3.63 9.40
CA TYR A 65 -5.11 -3.61 8.38
C TYR A 65 -4.69 -2.17 8.12
N PHE A 66 -3.40 -2.01 7.83
CA PHE A 66 -2.88 -0.83 7.18
C PHE A 66 -2.75 -1.14 5.69
N ALA A 67 -3.53 -0.42 4.89
CA ALA A 67 -3.65 -0.63 3.46
C ALA A 67 -2.90 0.47 2.72
N VAL A 68 -2.01 0.07 1.82
CA VAL A 68 -1.31 0.97 0.89
C VAL A 68 -1.71 0.60 -0.53
N VAL A 69 -2.36 1.53 -1.21
CA VAL A 69 -2.79 1.38 -2.59
C VAL A 69 -1.71 1.98 -3.48
N TYR A 70 -1.16 1.17 -4.38
CA TYR A 70 -0.14 1.57 -5.33
C TYR A 70 -0.43 1.00 -6.71
N LYS A 71 0.20 1.55 -7.74
CA LYS A 71 0.09 1.06 -9.10
C LYS A 71 1.48 0.90 -9.71
N GLU A 72 1.70 -0.24 -10.34
CA GLU A 72 2.85 -0.51 -11.18
C GLU A 72 2.49 -0.07 -12.60
N THR A 73 3.07 1.03 -13.09
CA THR A 73 2.80 1.54 -14.44
C THR A 73 3.65 0.83 -15.48
N SER A 74 4.82 0.33 -15.09
CA SER A 74 5.74 -0.46 -15.88
C SER A 74 6.64 -1.31 -14.98
N HIS A 75 7.54 -2.11 -15.55
CA HIS A 75 8.54 -2.83 -14.76
C HIS A 75 9.57 -1.93 -14.06
N THR A 76 9.60 -0.64 -14.40
CA THR A 76 10.61 0.33 -13.91
C THR A 76 9.99 1.59 -13.31
N ASP A 77 8.67 1.66 -13.17
CA ASP A 77 7.97 2.79 -12.55
C ASP A 77 6.65 2.32 -11.94
N GLY A 78 6.33 2.95 -10.83
CA GLY A 78 5.09 2.79 -10.11
C GLY A 78 5.00 3.87 -9.05
N PHE A 79 3.80 4.07 -8.50
CA PHE A 79 3.56 5.13 -7.53
C PHE A 79 2.52 4.74 -6.51
N ILE A 80 2.63 5.30 -5.30
CA ILE A 80 1.60 5.18 -4.28
C ILE A 80 0.47 6.16 -4.60
N ILE A 81 -0.76 5.64 -4.54
CA ILE A 81 -2.00 6.40 -4.75
C ILE A 81 -2.50 6.93 -3.41
N THR A 82 -2.68 6.04 -2.43
CA THR A 82 -3.15 6.40 -1.09
C THR A 82 -2.75 5.34 -0.06
N ALA A 83 -2.85 5.68 1.23
CA ALA A 83 -2.71 4.76 2.34
C ALA A 83 -3.77 5.08 3.40
N TYR A 84 -4.29 4.06 4.09
CA TYR A 84 -5.31 4.21 5.13
C TYR A 84 -5.41 2.98 6.03
N PHE A 85 -5.99 3.15 7.21
CA PHE A 85 -6.37 2.02 8.06
C PHE A 85 -7.78 1.52 7.75
N THR A 86 -7.98 0.21 7.76
CA THR A 86 -9.30 -0.38 7.57
C THR A 86 -9.52 -1.58 8.49
N ASN A 87 -10.71 -1.62 9.09
CA ASN A 87 -11.19 -2.76 9.88
C ASN A 87 -12.30 -3.54 9.17
N LYS A 88 -12.72 -3.06 8.00
CA LYS A 88 -13.88 -3.60 7.25
C LYS A 88 -13.46 -4.64 6.22
N LEU A 89 -12.15 -4.79 5.99
CA LEU A 89 -11.61 -5.66 4.96
C LEU A 89 -11.79 -7.13 5.38
N GLN A 90 -12.59 -7.85 4.60
CA GLN A 90 -12.81 -9.29 4.74
C GLN A 90 -11.94 -9.98 3.69
N LEU A 91 -10.74 -10.43 4.09
CA LEU A 91 -9.77 -11.04 3.18
C LEU A 91 -10.38 -12.18 2.33
N ASP A 92 -11.31 -12.96 2.89
CA ASP A 92 -12.00 -14.05 2.20
C ASP A 92 -12.89 -13.61 1.02
N LYS A 93 -13.24 -12.32 0.94
CA LYS A 93 -14.02 -11.73 -0.16
C LYS A 93 -13.16 -11.02 -1.19
N GLU A 94 -11.90 -10.76 -0.87
CA GLU A 94 -10.97 -10.07 -1.73
C GLU A 94 -10.20 -11.06 -2.60
N THR A 95 -9.75 -10.63 -3.78
CA THR A 95 -8.87 -11.45 -4.61
C THR A 95 -7.43 -11.28 -4.13
N ILE A 96 -6.94 -12.29 -3.39
CA ILE A 96 -5.56 -12.32 -2.89
C ILE A 96 -4.62 -12.71 -4.04
N LEU A 97 -3.74 -11.78 -4.41
CA LEU A 97 -2.71 -11.98 -5.44
C LEU A 97 -1.45 -12.58 -4.83
N TRP A 98 -1.13 -12.21 -3.59
CA TRP A 98 0.04 -12.73 -2.88
C TRP A 98 -0.20 -12.70 -1.37
N GLN A 99 0.42 -13.64 -0.65
CA GLN A 99 0.40 -13.69 0.81
C GLN A 99 1.78 -14.08 1.34
N LYS A 100 2.20 -13.45 2.44
CA LYS A 100 3.43 -13.79 3.15
C LYS A 100 3.25 -15.18 3.78
N LYS A 101 4.10 -16.12 3.38
CA LYS A 101 4.19 -17.45 3.99
C LYS A 101 4.94 -17.41 5.32
#